data_AF-A0A426ZCT6-F1
#
_entry.id   AF-A0A426ZCT6-F1
#
_cell.length_a   1.000
_cell.length_b   1.000
_cell.length_c   1.000
_cell.angle_alpha   90.00
_cell.angle_beta   90.00
_cell.angle_gamma   90.00
#
_symmetry.space_group_name_H-M   'P 1'
#
loop_
_entity.id
_entity.type
_entity.pdbx_description
1 polymer ?
#
loop_
_entity_poly.entity_id
_entity_poly.type
_entity_poly.pdbx_seq_one_letter_code
_entity_poly.pdbx_strand_id
1 'polypeptide(L)'
;MLLSRIAKTALSQSSQAARIAAGNHYMGMLREGFPAAPTYHTWLRDITASGNGERSSLLRPADVFRVHGRGIGHSPHFQHPSAEAVEDDLYSGADDARVPGLEPTKAGEKPRVVVLGTGWAGCRFLKGLDTKLYDIVCISPRNHMVFTPLLASTCVGTLEFRSVAEPVSRIQAALSGAPNSYFYLASCTGIDARKHQLVIAAGADPLTFNIRGVKEHAMFLREVQHAQEIRRKLLLNLMLSEAPEEEKKRLLHCVVIGGGPTGVEFSGELERCTPKSGVRFVRGVVKEVLPEKILLSDGTCVPYGLLVWSTGVGPSEFVKSLDLPKSPGGRIGVDEWFRVPSVEDVFALGDFAGFLEQTGRPVLPALAQVSFLGLLFAPQTK
;
A
#
# COMPACT_ATOMS: atom_id res chain seq x y z
N MET A 1 26.62 1.14 -16.52
CA MET A 1 26.02 0.82 -17.84
C MET A 1 24.56 0.35 -17.77
N LEU A 2 24.13 -0.32 -16.69
CA LEU A 2 22.76 -0.81 -16.52
C LEU A 2 21.69 0.31 -16.50
N LEU A 3 21.82 1.28 -15.58
CA LEU A 3 20.88 2.41 -15.45
C LEU A 3 20.86 3.32 -16.68
N SER A 4 22.02 3.53 -17.34
CA SER A 4 22.09 4.35 -18.56
C SER A 4 21.45 3.67 -19.78
N ARG A 5 21.46 2.33 -19.85
CA ARG A 5 20.70 1.57 -20.87
C ARG A 5 19.19 1.59 -20.60
N ILE A 6 18.77 1.51 -19.34
CA ILE A 6 17.35 1.59 -18.92
C ILE A 6 16.76 2.99 -19.18
N ALA A 7 17.53 4.06 -18.96
CA ALA A 7 17.10 5.43 -19.23
C ALA A 7 16.80 5.69 -20.72
N LYS A 8 17.55 5.06 -21.64
CA LYS A 8 17.35 5.19 -23.09
C LYS A 8 16.04 4.56 -23.56
N THR A 9 15.64 3.42 -23.00
CA THR A 9 14.39 2.72 -23.37
C THR A 9 13.14 3.46 -22.88
N ALA A 10 13.21 4.12 -21.71
CA ALA A 10 12.10 4.89 -21.15
C ALA A 10 11.78 6.19 -21.93
N LEU A 11 12.79 6.83 -22.52
CA LEU A 11 12.63 8.04 -23.34
C LEU A 11 11.94 7.79 -24.68
N SER A 12 12.09 6.60 -25.26
CA SER A 12 11.43 6.28 -26.54
C SER A 12 9.92 6.13 -26.40
N GLN A 13 9.42 5.81 -25.20
CA GLN A 13 7.98 5.69 -24.92
C GLN A 13 7.37 7.02 -24.43
N SER A 14 8.15 7.93 -23.84
CA SER A 14 7.64 9.23 -23.39
C SER A 14 7.44 10.23 -24.54
N SER A 15 8.18 10.11 -25.64
CA SER A 15 8.01 10.96 -26.84
C SER A 15 6.65 10.75 -27.52
N GLN A 16 6.06 9.57 -27.35
CA GLN A 16 4.73 9.23 -27.87
C GLN A 16 3.60 9.77 -26.97
N ALA A 17 3.81 9.77 -25.64
CA ALA A 17 2.87 10.35 -24.68
C ALA A 17 2.84 11.90 -24.71
N ALA A 18 4.00 12.55 -24.94
CA ALA A 18 4.11 14.00 -24.98
C ALA A 18 3.42 14.65 -26.21
N ARG A 19 3.23 13.90 -27.30
CA ARG A 19 2.51 14.38 -28.50
C ARG A 19 0.99 14.39 -28.34
N ILE A 20 0.44 13.63 -27.40
CA ILE A 20 -1.02 13.58 -27.15
C ILE A 20 -1.48 14.72 -26.22
N ALA A 21 -0.57 15.30 -25.43
CA ALA A 21 -0.89 16.35 -24.47
C ALA A 21 -0.79 17.80 -25.01
N ALA A 22 -0.29 18.00 -26.24
CA ALA A 22 0.07 19.33 -26.77
C ALA A 22 -0.93 19.94 -27.77
N GLY A 23 -2.14 19.40 -27.89
CA GLY A 23 -3.15 19.94 -28.79
C GLY A 23 -4.51 20.04 -28.11
N ASN A 24 -4.81 21.18 -27.50
CA ASN A 24 -6.15 21.78 -27.52
C ASN A 24 -6.10 23.22 -26.97
N HIS A 25 -6.28 24.16 -27.88
CA HIS A 25 -6.44 25.59 -27.62
C HIS A 25 -7.87 25.93 -27.17
N TYR A 26 -7.97 26.87 -26.22
CA TYR A 26 -9.21 27.53 -25.79
C TYR A 26 -9.63 28.67 -26.73
N MET A 27 -10.95 28.79 -27.00
CA MET A 27 -11.77 30.00 -27.30
C MET A 27 -13.12 29.50 -27.91
N GLY A 28 -14.34 29.92 -27.57
CA GLY A 28 -14.93 30.90 -26.64
C GLY A 28 -16.44 31.01 -26.93
N MET A 29 -17.22 31.42 -25.90
CA MET A 29 -18.51 32.17 -25.94
C MET A 29 -19.89 31.53 -26.30
N LEU A 30 -20.77 31.59 -25.27
CA LEU A 30 -22.19 32.06 -25.21
C LEU A 30 -23.42 31.16 -25.52
N ARG A 31 -24.22 30.97 -24.44
CA ARG A 31 -25.70 31.08 -24.23
C ARG A 31 -26.71 30.44 -25.22
N GLU A 32 -27.59 29.54 -24.71
CA GLU A 32 -29.04 29.75 -24.42
C GLU A 32 -29.78 28.43 -24.06
N GLY A 33 -30.77 28.49 -23.14
CA GLY A 33 -32.00 27.67 -23.17
C GLY A 33 -32.10 26.32 -22.43
N PHE A 34 -32.93 26.26 -21.38
CA PHE A 34 -33.53 25.07 -20.68
C PHE A 34 -34.43 24.20 -21.63
N PRO A 35 -34.98 22.98 -21.28
CA PRO A 35 -35.37 22.51 -19.94
C PRO A 35 -35.25 20.99 -19.57
N ALA A 36 -35.39 20.77 -18.25
CA ALA A 36 -36.05 19.68 -17.49
C ALA A 36 -35.83 18.17 -17.79
N ALA A 37 -35.59 17.43 -16.69
CA ALA A 37 -35.46 15.97 -16.59
C ALA A 37 -36.79 15.20 -16.79
N PRO A 38 -36.72 13.89 -17.04
CA PRO A 38 -37.78 12.97 -16.64
C PRO A 38 -37.30 11.82 -15.72
N THR A 39 -38.08 11.61 -14.67
CA THR A 39 -38.23 10.40 -13.86
C THR A 39 -38.82 9.24 -14.67
N TYR A 40 -38.45 7.99 -14.37
CA TYR A 40 -39.20 6.82 -14.85
C TYR A 40 -39.55 5.84 -13.71
N HIS A 41 -40.86 5.56 -13.65
CA HIS A 41 -41.55 4.58 -12.82
C HIS A 41 -41.56 3.18 -13.47
N THR A 42 -41.67 2.17 -12.60
CA THR A 42 -41.95 0.74 -12.81
C THR A 42 -43.28 0.45 -13.52
N TRP A 43 -43.35 -0.61 -14.34
CA TRP A 43 -44.59 -1.37 -14.63
C TRP A 43 -44.32 -2.84 -14.99
N LEU A 44 -45.00 -3.75 -14.26
CA LEU A 44 -45.22 -5.17 -14.55
C LEU A 44 -46.32 -5.32 -15.61
N ARG A 45 -46.29 -6.39 -16.42
CA ARG A 45 -47.46 -6.84 -17.20
C ARG A 45 -47.58 -8.37 -17.27
N ASP A 46 -48.77 -8.78 -16.86
CA ASP A 46 -49.54 -10.01 -16.96
C ASP A 46 -49.29 -10.95 -18.16
N ILE A 47 -49.36 -12.25 -17.90
CA ILE A 47 -49.68 -13.31 -18.88
C ILE A 47 -50.93 -14.06 -18.38
N THR A 48 -51.92 -14.14 -19.26
CA THR A 48 -53.28 -14.70 -19.08
C THR A 48 -53.36 -16.21 -19.30
N ALA A 49 -54.36 -16.83 -18.66
CA ALA A 49 -54.67 -18.26 -18.68
C ALA A 49 -55.72 -18.66 -19.74
N SER A 50 -55.64 -19.91 -20.24
CA SER A 50 -56.79 -20.75 -20.64
C SER A 50 -56.33 -22.19 -20.88
N GLY A 51 -56.99 -23.19 -20.28
CA GLY A 51 -56.57 -24.59 -20.26
C GLY A 51 -57.46 -25.59 -21.00
N ASN A 52 -57.07 -26.88 -20.95
CA ASN A 52 -57.91 -28.09 -20.78
C ASN A 52 -57.05 -29.38 -20.85
N GLY A 53 -57.37 -30.39 -20.02
CA GLY A 53 -57.11 -31.81 -20.35
C GLY A 53 -56.25 -32.69 -19.40
N GLU A 54 -56.85 -33.12 -18.28
CA GLU A 54 -56.80 -34.45 -17.61
C GLU A 54 -55.50 -35.17 -17.10
N ARG A 55 -55.49 -35.34 -15.77
CA ARG A 55 -55.20 -36.52 -14.91
C ARG A 55 -53.86 -37.28 -14.97
N SER A 56 -53.09 -37.17 -13.88
CA SER A 56 -52.79 -38.29 -12.96
C SER A 56 -51.98 -37.88 -11.71
N SER A 57 -52.58 -38.11 -10.54
CA SER A 57 -52.07 -38.42 -9.19
C SER A 57 -50.71 -37.86 -8.67
N LEU A 58 -50.78 -36.98 -7.67
CA LEU A 58 -50.48 -37.26 -6.24
C LEU A 58 -50.52 -35.96 -5.42
N LEU A 59 -51.58 -35.79 -4.64
CA LEU A 59 -51.79 -34.69 -3.70
C LEU A 59 -50.94 -34.88 -2.43
N ARG A 60 -50.31 -33.80 -1.94
CA ARG A 60 -50.45 -33.32 -0.55
C ARG A 60 -50.38 -31.78 -0.50
N PRO A 61 -51.09 -31.14 0.45
CA PRO A 61 -51.64 -29.79 0.28
C PRO A 61 -50.67 -28.67 0.68
N ALA A 62 -50.93 -27.51 0.09
CA ALA A 62 -50.24 -26.26 0.31
C ALA A 62 -50.66 -25.53 1.60
N ASP A 63 -49.79 -24.61 1.98
CA ASP A 63 -50.05 -23.32 2.63
C ASP A 63 -50.57 -23.28 4.07
N VAL A 64 -49.68 -22.88 4.99
CA VAL A 64 -49.96 -21.75 5.90
C VAL A 64 -48.65 -20.99 6.16
N PHE A 65 -48.51 -19.80 5.56
CA PHE A 65 -47.60 -18.79 6.08
C PHE A 65 -48.15 -18.29 7.43
N ARG A 66 -47.41 -18.55 8.52
CA ARG A 66 -47.63 -17.91 9.82
C ARG A 66 -46.29 -17.39 10.32
N VAL A 67 -46.10 -16.07 10.21
CA VAL A 67 -45.00 -15.34 10.82
C VAL A 67 -45.17 -15.40 12.33
N HIS A 68 -44.25 -16.08 13.03
CA HIS A 68 -43.97 -15.90 14.46
C HIS A 68 -42.46 -16.02 14.65
N GLY A 69 -41.86 -15.01 15.31
CA GLY A 69 -40.43 -14.86 15.43
C GLY A 69 -39.74 -15.97 16.22
N ARG A 70 -38.46 -16.20 15.90
CA ARG A 70 -37.43 -16.81 16.75
C ARG A 70 -36.06 -16.64 16.10
N GLY A 71 -35.04 -16.59 16.95
CA GLY A 71 -33.67 -16.16 16.68
C GLY A 71 -32.97 -16.83 15.50
N ILE A 72 -31.86 -16.20 15.13
CA ILE A 72 -30.93 -16.60 14.09
C ILE A 72 -30.41 -18.01 14.39
N GLY A 73 -30.95 -19.00 13.69
CA GLY A 73 -30.43 -20.36 13.64
C GLY A 73 -29.27 -20.44 12.66
N HIS A 74 -28.13 -20.94 13.13
CA HIS A 74 -26.91 -21.13 12.37
C HIS A 74 -27.12 -22.20 11.30
N SER A 75 -26.68 -21.95 10.07
CA SER A 75 -26.69 -22.96 9.00
C SER A 75 -25.85 -24.17 9.42
N PRO A 76 -26.36 -25.41 9.34
CA PRO A 76 -25.56 -26.60 9.64
C PRO A 76 -24.45 -26.75 8.58
N HIS A 77 -23.23 -27.00 9.03
CA HIS A 77 -22.07 -27.30 8.20
C HIS A 77 -22.37 -28.52 7.31
N PHE A 78 -22.65 -28.29 6.03
CA PHE A 78 -22.65 -29.34 5.03
C PHE A 78 -21.21 -29.48 4.51
N GLN A 79 -20.47 -30.48 5.02
CA GLN A 79 -19.16 -30.86 4.46
C GLN A 79 -19.40 -31.74 3.22
N HIS A 80 -18.89 -31.29 2.07
CA HIS A 80 -18.91 -32.08 0.84
C HIS A 80 -17.95 -33.29 0.99
N PRO A 81 -18.30 -34.52 0.57
CA PRO A 81 -17.47 -35.72 0.73
C PRO A 81 -16.13 -35.73 -0.02
N SER A 82 -15.77 -34.62 -0.68
CA SER A 82 -14.52 -34.45 -1.44
C SER A 82 -13.64 -33.32 -0.91
N ALA A 83 -13.96 -32.76 0.26
CA ALA A 83 -13.12 -31.78 0.93
C ALA A 83 -12.29 -32.51 2.00
N GLU A 84 -11.30 -33.30 1.56
CA GLU A 84 -10.22 -33.68 2.45
C GLU A 84 -9.42 -32.42 2.80
N ALA A 85 -9.34 -32.13 4.09
CA ALA A 85 -8.36 -31.18 4.60
C ALA A 85 -6.98 -31.72 4.22
N VAL A 86 -6.24 -30.97 3.41
CA VAL A 86 -4.82 -31.26 3.20
C VAL A 86 -4.16 -31.01 4.56
N GLU A 87 -3.80 -32.09 5.25
CA GLU A 87 -2.92 -32.02 6.41
C GLU A 87 -1.61 -31.39 5.97
N ASP A 88 -1.18 -30.39 6.74
CA ASP A 88 -0.06 -29.50 6.44
C ASP A 88 1.27 -30.24 6.73
N ASP A 89 1.60 -31.25 5.91
CA ASP A 89 2.77 -32.12 6.04
C ASP A 89 4.08 -31.51 5.51
N LEU A 90 4.18 -30.17 5.41
CA LEU A 90 5.32 -29.49 4.77
C LEU A 90 6.47 -29.07 5.70
N TYR A 91 6.51 -29.51 6.97
CA TYR A 91 7.58 -29.11 7.91
C TYR A 91 8.39 -30.27 8.52
N SER A 92 8.44 -31.44 7.89
CA SER A 92 9.29 -32.56 8.33
C SER A 92 10.42 -32.94 7.37
N GLY A 93 10.78 -32.05 6.43
CA GLY A 93 11.94 -32.20 5.54
C GLY A 93 12.99 -31.11 5.78
N ALA A 94 13.88 -31.31 6.74
CA ALA A 94 15.14 -30.58 6.79
C ALA A 94 16.06 -31.12 5.69
N ASP A 95 15.78 -30.74 4.44
CA ASP A 95 16.67 -30.94 3.29
C ASP A 95 16.82 -29.57 2.61
N ASP A 96 18.08 -29.14 2.41
CA ASP A 96 18.58 -27.88 1.82
C ASP A 96 17.55 -27.12 0.94
N ALA A 97 16.66 -26.33 1.57
CA ALA A 97 15.57 -25.62 0.91
C ALA A 97 16.10 -24.40 0.14
N ARG A 98 16.80 -24.65 -0.97
CA ARG A 98 17.28 -23.61 -1.88
C ARG A 98 16.08 -22.92 -2.52
N VAL A 99 15.86 -21.67 -2.16
CA VAL A 99 14.84 -20.82 -2.81
C VAL A 99 15.29 -20.59 -4.26
N PRO A 100 14.49 -21.02 -5.26
CA PRO A 100 14.84 -20.84 -6.67
C PRO A 100 15.15 -19.37 -6.97
N GLY A 101 15.99 -19.09 -7.95
CA GLY A 101 16.20 -17.70 -8.36
C GLY A 101 17.03 -16.82 -7.41
N LEU A 102 17.39 -17.28 -6.21
CA LEU A 102 18.27 -16.52 -5.28
C LEU A 102 19.72 -17.02 -5.25
N GLU A 103 20.04 -18.06 -6.03
CA GLU A 103 21.41 -18.49 -6.26
C GLU A 103 22.18 -17.53 -7.18
N PRO A 104 23.53 -17.45 -7.06
CA PRO A 104 24.37 -16.71 -7.99
C PRO A 104 24.11 -17.15 -9.44
N THR A 105 24.01 -16.18 -10.36
CA THR A 105 23.85 -16.45 -11.79
C THR A 105 25.04 -17.23 -12.33
N LYS A 106 24.77 -18.32 -13.07
CA LYS A 106 25.83 -19.15 -13.65
C LYS A 106 26.34 -18.55 -14.96
N ALA A 107 27.53 -18.96 -15.38
CA ALA A 107 28.09 -18.53 -16.66
C ALA A 107 27.19 -18.97 -17.84
N GLY A 108 26.83 -18.04 -18.72
CA GLY A 108 25.93 -18.29 -19.85
C GLY A 108 24.44 -18.10 -19.56
N GLU A 109 24.05 -17.92 -18.30
CA GLU A 109 22.70 -17.51 -17.93
C GLU A 109 22.52 -16.00 -18.10
N LYS A 110 21.26 -15.58 -18.22
CA LYS A 110 20.92 -14.16 -18.17
C LYS A 110 21.32 -13.56 -16.82
N PRO A 111 21.86 -12.33 -16.80
CA PRO A 111 22.07 -11.64 -15.53
C PRO A 111 20.72 -11.45 -14.80
N ARG A 112 20.73 -11.64 -13.48
CA ARG A 112 19.54 -11.55 -12.64
C ARG A 112 19.55 -10.26 -11.84
N VAL A 113 18.41 -9.59 -11.83
CA VAL A 113 18.20 -8.37 -11.04
C VAL A 113 17.25 -8.70 -9.90
N VAL A 114 17.74 -8.56 -8.66
CA VAL A 114 16.93 -8.71 -7.46
C VAL A 114 16.46 -7.35 -6.96
N VAL A 115 15.14 -7.18 -6.85
CA VAL A 115 14.50 -5.94 -6.39
C VAL A 115 13.89 -6.18 -5.02
N LEU A 116 14.30 -5.37 -4.05
CA LEU A 116 13.76 -5.40 -2.69
C LEU A 116 12.69 -4.32 -2.53
N GLY A 117 11.45 -4.75 -2.34
CA GLY A 117 10.30 -3.90 -2.05
C GLY A 117 9.44 -3.54 -3.28
N THR A 118 8.14 -3.42 -3.04
CA THR A 118 7.10 -3.06 -4.01
C THR A 118 6.56 -1.64 -3.76
N GLY A 119 7.45 -0.72 -3.39
CA GLY A 119 7.13 0.71 -3.24
C GLY A 119 7.28 1.50 -4.54
N TRP A 120 7.18 2.83 -4.44
CA TRP A 120 7.33 3.74 -5.58
C TRP A 120 8.61 3.50 -6.39
N ALA A 121 9.77 3.45 -5.73
CA ALA A 121 11.05 3.23 -6.41
C ALA A 121 11.13 1.82 -7.04
N GLY A 122 10.81 0.77 -6.29
CA GLY A 122 10.87 -0.62 -6.74
C GLY A 122 9.95 -0.89 -7.93
N CYS A 123 8.69 -0.48 -7.84
CA CYS A 123 7.72 -0.67 -8.92
C CYS A 123 8.03 0.19 -10.15
N ARG A 124 8.53 1.42 -9.97
CA ARG A 124 8.97 2.25 -11.10
C ARG A 124 10.18 1.64 -11.83
N PHE A 125 11.11 1.06 -11.07
CA PHE A 125 12.27 0.36 -11.62
C PHE A 125 11.85 -0.92 -12.35
N LEU A 126 11.02 -1.77 -11.72
CA LEU A 126 10.47 -2.99 -12.33
C LEU A 126 9.75 -2.71 -13.65
N LYS A 127 8.94 -1.64 -13.71
CA LYS A 127 8.23 -1.23 -14.94
C LYS A 127 9.16 -0.88 -16.10
N GLY A 128 10.36 -0.38 -15.81
CA GLY A 128 11.35 0.01 -16.82
C GLY A 128 12.36 -1.07 -17.18
N LEU A 129 12.36 -2.21 -16.49
CA LEU A 129 13.35 -3.25 -16.70
C LEU A 129 13.04 -4.08 -17.95
N ASP A 130 14.03 -4.27 -18.82
CA ASP A 130 13.89 -5.10 -20.01
C ASP A 130 14.14 -6.58 -19.68
N THR A 131 13.06 -7.35 -19.66
CA THR A 131 13.05 -8.79 -19.38
C THR A 131 13.70 -9.61 -20.50
N LYS A 132 13.98 -9.02 -21.67
CA LYS A 132 14.81 -9.64 -22.71
C LYS A 132 16.30 -9.62 -22.38
N LEU A 133 16.73 -8.77 -21.45
CA LEU A 133 18.12 -8.65 -21.04
C LEU A 133 18.37 -9.23 -19.65
N TYR A 134 17.38 -9.22 -18.76
CA TYR A 134 17.53 -9.63 -17.37
C TYR A 134 16.41 -10.56 -16.91
N ASP A 135 16.77 -11.50 -16.05
CA ASP A 135 15.79 -12.24 -15.23
C ASP A 135 15.50 -11.44 -13.96
N ILE A 136 14.25 -11.47 -13.48
CA ILE A 136 13.81 -10.57 -12.39
C ILE A 136 13.38 -11.38 -11.18
N VAL A 137 13.94 -11.05 -10.02
CA VAL A 137 13.41 -11.51 -8.74
C VAL A 137 12.95 -10.31 -7.92
N CYS A 138 11.72 -10.33 -7.46
CA CYS A 138 11.17 -9.28 -6.59
C CYS A 138 10.83 -9.88 -5.24
N ILE A 139 11.35 -9.28 -4.17
CA ILE A 139 11.14 -9.73 -2.79
C ILE A 139 10.47 -8.60 -2.03
N SER A 140 9.27 -8.84 -1.50
CA SER A 140 8.55 -7.83 -0.71
C SER A 140 7.54 -8.47 0.23
N PRO A 141 7.31 -7.96 1.45
CA PRO A 141 6.23 -8.43 2.31
C PRO A 141 4.84 -8.19 1.73
N ARG A 142 4.75 -7.50 0.58
CA ARG A 142 3.51 -7.08 -0.05
C ARG A 142 3.57 -7.29 -1.56
N ASN A 143 2.55 -7.93 -2.12
CA ASN A 143 2.44 -8.26 -3.55
C ASN A 143 1.88 -7.14 -4.45
N HIS A 144 1.72 -5.93 -3.92
CA HIS A 144 1.16 -4.79 -4.65
C HIS A 144 1.91 -3.51 -4.32
N MET A 145 1.81 -2.52 -5.20
CA MET A 145 2.17 -1.14 -4.96
C MET A 145 1.01 -0.41 -4.31
N VAL A 146 1.30 0.46 -3.34
CA VAL A 146 0.31 1.36 -2.74
C VAL A 146 0.57 2.79 -3.24
N PHE A 147 -0.47 3.40 -3.80
CA PHE A 147 -0.47 4.81 -4.21
C PHE A 147 -0.72 5.70 -2.98
N THR A 148 0.34 5.87 -2.20
CA THR A 148 0.30 6.55 -0.89
C THR A 148 -0.36 7.94 -0.86
N PRO A 149 -0.31 8.79 -1.91
CA PRO A 149 -1.01 10.08 -1.90
C PRO A 149 -2.54 10.00 -1.79
N LEU A 150 -3.15 8.88 -2.16
CA LEU A 150 -4.61 8.70 -2.09
C LEU A 150 -5.06 7.91 -0.86
N LEU A 151 -4.11 7.51 0.01
CA LEU A 151 -4.42 6.66 1.15
C LEU A 151 -5.29 7.38 2.19
N ALA A 152 -5.08 8.68 2.38
CA ALA A 152 -5.92 9.53 3.24
C ALA A 152 -7.40 9.44 2.87
N SER A 153 -7.74 9.60 1.59
CA SER A 153 -9.11 9.53 1.07
C SER A 153 -9.75 8.15 1.25
N THR A 154 -8.97 7.06 1.25
CA THR A 154 -9.51 5.71 1.52
C THR A 154 -9.89 5.48 2.97
N CYS A 155 -9.20 6.14 3.92
CA CYS A 155 -9.47 6.00 5.35
C CYS A 155 -10.87 6.50 5.72
N VAL A 156 -11.36 7.54 5.05
CA VAL A 156 -12.70 8.10 5.27
C VAL A 156 -13.75 7.56 4.31
N GLY A 157 -13.34 6.75 3.32
CA GLY A 157 -14.22 6.13 2.34
C GLY A 157 -14.58 7.00 1.14
N THR A 158 -13.90 8.13 0.93
CA THR A 158 -13.97 8.91 -0.32
C THR A 158 -13.52 8.07 -1.52
N LEU A 159 -12.51 7.21 -1.31
CA LEU A 159 -12.03 6.22 -2.28
C LEU A 159 -12.12 4.80 -1.72
N GLU A 160 -12.23 3.83 -2.61
CA GLU A 160 -12.20 2.41 -2.25
C GLU A 160 -10.74 1.91 -2.14
N PHE A 161 -10.51 0.93 -1.26
CA PHE A 161 -9.16 0.46 -0.92
C PHE A 161 -8.38 -0.11 -2.10
N ARG A 162 -9.04 -0.79 -3.05
CA ARG A 162 -8.42 -1.35 -4.25
C ARG A 162 -8.08 -0.27 -5.27
N SER A 163 -8.73 0.90 -5.22
CA SER A 163 -8.41 2.03 -6.12
C SER A 163 -7.01 2.61 -5.88
N VAL A 164 -6.39 2.33 -4.73
CA VAL A 164 -5.04 2.82 -4.40
C VAL A 164 -3.99 1.72 -4.39
N ALA A 165 -4.33 0.50 -4.83
CA ALA A 165 -3.44 -0.66 -4.82
C ALA A 165 -3.31 -1.26 -6.23
N GLU A 166 -2.08 -1.43 -6.70
CA GLU A 166 -1.80 -2.04 -8.00
C GLU A 166 -0.95 -3.31 -7.81
N PRO A 167 -1.45 -4.51 -8.16
CA PRO A 167 -0.67 -5.75 -8.09
C PRO A 167 0.67 -5.65 -8.82
N VAL A 168 1.75 -6.14 -8.21
CA VAL A 168 3.10 -6.04 -8.79
C VAL A 168 3.22 -6.79 -10.12
N SER A 169 2.47 -7.87 -10.29
CA SER A 169 2.40 -8.64 -11.54
C SER A 169 1.76 -7.87 -12.70
N ARG A 170 0.89 -6.89 -12.42
CA ARG A 170 0.36 -5.99 -13.47
C ARG A 170 1.37 -4.92 -13.86
N ILE A 171 2.26 -4.54 -12.94
CA ILE A 171 3.35 -3.59 -13.21
C ILE A 171 4.47 -4.25 -14.01
N GLN A 172 4.82 -5.50 -13.68
CA GLN A 172 5.82 -6.29 -14.38
C GLN A 172 5.34 -7.75 -14.53
N ALA A 173 4.75 -8.05 -15.70
CA ALA A 173 4.14 -9.34 -16.00
C ALA A 173 5.11 -10.53 -15.96
N ALA A 174 6.42 -10.27 -16.14
CA ALA A 174 7.43 -11.32 -16.02
C ALA A 174 7.44 -11.99 -14.65
N LEU A 175 7.07 -11.28 -13.57
CA LEU A 175 7.01 -11.82 -12.22
C LEU A 175 5.94 -12.92 -12.05
N SER A 176 4.98 -13.03 -12.98
CA SER A 176 3.91 -14.03 -12.94
C SER A 176 3.96 -15.07 -14.06
N GLY A 177 4.83 -14.90 -15.06
CA GLY A 177 4.77 -15.75 -16.25
C GLY A 177 6.04 -15.89 -17.07
N ALA A 178 7.12 -15.16 -16.75
CA ALA A 178 8.39 -15.38 -17.42
C ALA A 178 9.16 -16.52 -16.73
N PRO A 179 9.86 -17.39 -17.48
CA PRO A 179 10.77 -18.35 -16.89
C PRO A 179 11.86 -17.62 -16.10
N ASN A 180 12.34 -18.25 -15.02
CA ASN A 180 13.42 -17.75 -14.16
C ASN A 180 13.19 -16.38 -13.51
N SER A 181 11.96 -15.86 -13.56
CA SER A 181 11.54 -14.64 -12.87
C SER A 181 10.55 -14.99 -11.77
N TYR A 182 10.75 -14.41 -10.59
CA TYR A 182 10.04 -14.83 -9.38
C TYR A 182 9.59 -13.64 -8.54
N PHE A 183 8.43 -13.78 -7.90
CA PHE A 183 7.99 -12.91 -6.82
C PHE A 183 7.97 -13.69 -5.50
N TYR A 184 8.69 -13.20 -4.49
CA TYR A 184 8.70 -13.74 -3.14
C TYR A 184 7.95 -12.80 -2.19
N LEU A 185 6.89 -13.32 -1.58
CA LEU A 185 6.17 -12.65 -0.50
C LEU A 185 6.96 -12.80 0.81
N ALA A 186 8.02 -12.02 0.96
CA ALA A 186 8.92 -12.05 2.10
C ALA A 186 9.58 -10.67 2.30
N SER A 187 10.06 -10.39 3.50
CA SER A 187 10.94 -9.25 3.77
C SER A 187 12.40 -9.67 3.71
N CYS A 188 13.29 -8.73 3.40
CA CYS A 188 14.72 -8.96 3.48
C CYS A 188 15.20 -8.49 4.86
N THR A 189 15.88 -9.36 5.59
CA THR A 189 16.41 -9.09 6.94
C THR A 189 17.93 -8.98 6.97
N GLY A 190 18.61 -9.43 5.93
CA GLY A 190 20.06 -9.28 5.78
C GLY A 190 20.49 -9.30 4.32
N ILE A 191 21.58 -8.61 4.01
CA ILE A 191 22.20 -8.59 2.68
C ILE A 191 23.70 -8.85 2.90
N ASP A 192 24.22 -9.95 2.35
CA ASP A 192 25.66 -10.13 2.16
C ASP A 192 25.98 -9.80 0.69
N ALA A 193 26.25 -8.53 0.47
CA ALA A 193 26.50 -8.01 -0.86
C ALA A 193 27.80 -8.54 -1.49
N ARG A 194 28.77 -9.00 -0.67
CA ARG A 194 30.04 -9.58 -1.17
C ARG A 194 29.86 -10.99 -1.67
N LYS A 195 28.96 -11.75 -1.05
CA LYS A 195 28.64 -13.13 -1.47
C LYS A 195 27.44 -13.20 -2.42
N HIS A 196 26.85 -12.05 -2.77
CA HIS A 196 25.57 -11.96 -3.50
C HIS A 196 24.45 -12.80 -2.84
N GLN A 197 24.41 -12.79 -1.50
CA GLN A 197 23.42 -13.54 -0.74
C GLN A 197 22.42 -12.59 -0.07
N LEU A 198 21.15 -13.00 -0.07
CA LEU A 198 20.07 -12.30 0.62
C LEU A 198 19.52 -13.20 1.71
N VAL A 199 19.35 -12.64 2.90
CA VAL A 199 18.60 -13.27 3.99
C VAL A 199 17.20 -12.69 3.98
N ILE A 200 16.20 -13.55 3.87
CA ILE A 200 14.80 -13.17 3.81
C ILE A 200 14.03 -13.76 5.00
N ALA A 201 13.11 -12.99 5.58
CA ALA A 201 12.16 -13.40 6.60
C ALA A 201 10.84 -12.64 6.40
N ALA A 202 9.70 -13.12 6.88
CA ALA A 202 8.44 -12.41 6.72
C ALA A 202 8.33 -11.21 7.69
N GLY A 203 8.12 -9.99 7.18
CA GLY A 203 7.68 -8.81 7.95
C GLY A 203 8.62 -7.60 7.91
N ALA A 204 8.04 -6.39 7.95
CA ALA A 204 8.78 -5.12 8.05
C ALA A 204 8.08 -4.14 9.00
N ASP A 205 8.87 -3.44 9.82
CA ASP A 205 8.36 -2.57 10.87
C ASP A 205 8.36 -1.08 10.48
N PRO A 206 7.32 -0.32 10.86
CA PRO A 206 7.30 1.14 10.73
C PRO A 206 8.23 1.81 11.75
N LEU A 207 8.70 3.03 11.43
CA LEU A 207 9.56 3.81 12.31
C LEU A 207 8.74 4.48 13.43
N THR A 208 9.10 4.21 14.68
CA THR A 208 8.42 4.74 15.88
C THR A 208 9.25 5.76 16.66
N PHE A 209 10.47 6.04 16.20
CA PHE A 209 11.47 6.84 16.93
C PHE A 209 11.80 6.34 18.33
N ASN A 210 11.53 5.06 18.63
CA ASN A 210 11.61 4.49 19.98
C ASN A 210 10.74 5.23 21.02
N ILE A 211 9.68 5.92 20.58
CA ILE A 211 8.70 6.50 21.50
C ILE A 211 7.81 5.36 22.02
N ARG A 212 7.75 5.24 23.35
CA ARG A 212 6.95 4.20 24.02
C ARG A 212 5.47 4.34 23.68
N GLY A 213 4.80 3.20 23.45
CA GLY A 213 3.37 3.12 23.19
C GLY A 213 2.95 3.41 21.75
N VAL A 214 3.86 3.88 20.88
CA VAL A 214 3.52 4.17 19.48
C VAL A 214 3.17 2.88 18.73
N LYS A 215 3.94 1.80 18.90
CA LYS A 215 3.67 0.52 18.22
C LYS A 215 2.36 -0.11 18.69
N GLU A 216 2.02 0.09 19.96
CA GLU A 216 0.92 -0.56 20.66
C GLU A 216 -0.41 0.18 20.49
N HIS A 217 -0.39 1.50 20.34
CA HIS A 217 -1.60 2.32 20.44
C HIS A 217 -1.82 3.27 19.26
N ALA A 218 -0.81 3.57 18.45
CA ALA A 218 -0.94 4.46 17.30
C ALA A 218 -1.19 3.66 16.02
N MET A 219 -2.06 4.19 15.15
CA MET A 219 -2.33 3.62 13.83
C MET A 219 -1.48 4.35 12.79
N PHE A 220 -0.54 3.65 12.17
CA PHE A 220 0.26 4.23 11.08
C PHE A 220 -0.61 4.56 9.86
N LEU A 221 -0.21 5.50 9.00
CA LEU A 221 -0.90 5.75 7.73
C LEU A 221 0.06 5.57 6.55
N ARG A 222 0.27 4.31 6.14
CA ARG A 222 1.23 3.93 5.09
C ARG A 222 0.80 2.79 4.17
N GLU A 223 -0.11 1.94 4.66
CA GLU A 223 -0.52 0.70 4.01
C GLU A 223 -2.03 0.65 3.91
N VAL A 224 -2.56 -0.13 2.96
CA VAL A 224 -4.01 -0.30 2.80
C VAL A 224 -4.65 -0.91 4.05
N GLN A 225 -3.97 -1.89 4.67
CA GLN A 225 -4.43 -2.48 5.94
C GLN A 225 -4.56 -1.43 7.05
N HIS A 226 -3.66 -0.44 7.07
CA HIS A 226 -3.74 0.62 8.06
C HIS A 226 -4.94 1.53 7.81
N ALA A 227 -5.22 1.86 6.54
CA ALA A 227 -6.41 2.63 6.18
C ALA A 227 -7.70 1.90 6.56
N GLN A 228 -7.74 0.58 6.39
CA GLN A 228 -8.87 -0.26 6.84
C GLN A 228 -9.05 -0.21 8.35
N GLU A 229 -7.97 -0.35 9.12
CA GLU A 229 -7.99 -0.30 10.58
C GLU A 229 -8.41 1.08 11.10
N ILE A 230 -7.89 2.16 10.52
CA ILE A 230 -8.30 3.54 10.80
C ILE A 230 -9.79 3.72 10.54
N ARG A 231 -10.28 3.29 9.36
CA ARG A 231 -11.70 3.40 9.01
C ARG A 231 -12.58 2.61 9.98
N ARG A 232 -12.18 1.39 10.32
CA ARG A 232 -12.89 0.54 11.28
C ARG A 232 -12.98 1.21 12.65
N LYS A 233 -11.86 1.74 13.15
CA LYS A 233 -11.82 2.42 14.45
C LYS A 233 -12.64 3.70 14.46
N LEU A 234 -12.59 4.48 13.39
CA LEU A 234 -13.43 5.67 13.21
C LEU A 234 -14.92 5.31 13.30
N LEU A 235 -15.36 4.30 12.55
CA LEU A 235 -16.76 3.86 12.56
C LEU A 235 -17.18 3.32 13.93
N LEU A 236 -16.32 2.53 14.59
CA LEU A 236 -16.60 2.02 15.93
C LEU A 236 -16.76 3.16 16.95
N ASN A 237 -15.87 4.16 16.92
CA ASN A 237 -15.96 5.31 17.81
C ASN A 237 -17.24 6.14 17.56
N LEU A 238 -17.71 6.21 16.31
CA LEU A 238 -18.99 6.84 15.97
C LEU A 238 -20.20 6.05 16.49
N MET A 239 -20.14 4.71 16.46
CA MET A 239 -21.23 3.84 16.92
C MET A 239 -21.39 3.85 18.45
N LEU A 240 -20.32 4.07 19.21
CA LEU A 240 -20.31 4.18 20.68
C LEU A 240 -20.97 5.47 21.21
N SER A 241 -22.01 5.94 20.52
CA SER A 241 -22.74 7.18 20.75
C SER A 241 -23.60 7.20 22.03
N GLU A 242 -23.71 6.07 22.72
CA GLU A 242 -24.41 5.90 24.00
C GLU A 242 -23.49 6.02 25.23
N ALA A 243 -22.19 6.27 25.02
CA ALA A 243 -21.24 6.47 26.11
C ALA A 243 -21.53 7.78 26.89
N PRO A 244 -21.11 7.89 28.16
CA PRO A 244 -21.17 9.14 28.92
C PRO A 244 -20.51 10.28 28.16
N GLU A 245 -21.01 11.51 28.32
CA GLU A 245 -20.65 12.65 27.46
C GLU A 245 -19.13 12.93 27.42
N GLU A 246 -18.42 12.76 28.53
CA GLU A 246 -16.95 12.91 28.57
C GLU A 246 -16.21 11.84 27.78
N GLU A 247 -16.68 10.60 27.86
CA GLU A 247 -16.11 9.48 27.12
C GLU A 247 -16.41 9.59 25.63
N LYS A 248 -17.62 10.03 25.29
CA LYS A 248 -18.01 10.36 23.91
C LYS A 248 -17.12 11.45 23.30
N LYS A 249 -16.83 12.53 24.03
CA LYS A 249 -15.90 13.57 23.57
C LYS A 249 -14.51 13.00 23.29
N ARG A 250 -14.00 12.12 24.17
CA ARG A 250 -12.73 11.44 23.98
C ARG A 250 -12.74 10.54 22.74
N LEU A 251 -13.73 9.66 22.61
CA LEU A 251 -13.85 8.71 21.49
C LEU A 251 -13.92 9.42 20.13
N LEU A 252 -14.57 10.56 20.07
CA LEU A 252 -14.69 11.38 18.86
C LEU A 252 -13.47 12.30 18.62
N HIS A 253 -12.55 12.40 19.57
CA HIS A 253 -11.33 13.19 19.41
C HIS A 253 -10.26 12.40 18.66
N CYS A 254 -10.01 12.81 17.42
CA CYS A 254 -8.97 12.25 16.56
C CYS A 254 -7.70 13.08 16.67
N VAL A 255 -6.57 12.43 16.92
CA VAL A 255 -5.25 13.06 17.00
C VAL A 255 -4.38 12.55 15.85
N VAL A 256 -3.88 13.45 15.02
CA VAL A 256 -3.00 13.14 13.89
C VAL A 256 -1.60 13.66 14.20
N ILE A 257 -0.63 12.75 14.32
CA ILE A 257 0.78 13.08 14.58
C ILE A 257 1.54 13.16 13.28
N GLY A 258 1.84 14.40 12.88
CA GLY A 258 2.64 14.71 11.69
C GLY A 258 1.98 15.78 10.83
N GLY A 259 2.61 16.95 10.75
CA GLY A 259 2.17 18.06 9.88
C GLY A 259 2.67 17.96 8.43
N GLY A 260 3.10 16.77 7.99
CA GLY A 260 3.46 16.52 6.60
C GLY A 260 2.23 16.36 5.70
N PRO A 261 2.41 16.25 4.37
CA PRO A 261 1.30 16.16 3.41
C PRO A 261 0.26 15.11 3.80
N THR A 262 0.70 13.88 4.11
CA THR A 262 -0.19 12.78 4.50
C THR A 262 -1.05 13.09 5.72
N GLY A 263 -0.50 13.75 6.75
CA GLY A 263 -1.26 14.10 7.95
C GLY A 263 -2.24 15.24 7.72
N VAL A 264 -1.84 16.23 6.91
CA VAL A 264 -2.69 17.36 6.52
C VAL A 264 -3.86 16.89 5.65
N GLU A 265 -3.60 16.08 4.62
CA GLU A 265 -4.62 15.50 3.73
C GLU A 265 -5.61 14.63 4.52
N PHE A 266 -5.13 13.76 5.40
CA PHE A 266 -6.00 12.94 6.23
C PHE A 266 -6.87 13.78 7.18
N SER A 267 -6.32 14.85 7.76
CA SER A 267 -7.09 15.76 8.62
C SER A 267 -8.18 16.49 7.83
N GLY A 268 -7.89 16.94 6.60
CA GLY A 268 -8.88 17.58 5.73
C GLY A 268 -9.97 16.62 5.23
N GLU A 269 -9.62 15.37 4.92
CA GLU A 269 -10.59 14.32 4.57
C GLU A 269 -11.52 13.99 5.75
N LEU A 270 -10.98 13.94 6.99
CA LEU A 270 -11.78 13.76 8.20
C LEU A 270 -12.75 14.93 8.43
N GLU A 271 -12.26 16.17 8.33
CA GLU A 271 -13.08 17.38 8.50
C GLU A 271 -14.26 17.39 7.53
N ARG A 272 -13.98 17.06 6.25
CA ARG A 272 -14.99 16.98 5.20
C ARG A 272 -16.10 15.96 5.50
N CYS A 273 -15.74 14.80 6.05
CA CYS A 273 -16.70 13.74 6.38
C CYS A 273 -17.44 13.97 7.71
N THR A 274 -17.02 14.96 8.51
CA THR A 274 -17.63 15.26 9.81
C THR A 274 -17.98 16.76 9.91
N PRO A 275 -19.13 17.21 9.39
CA PRO A 275 -19.47 18.63 9.19
C PRO A 275 -19.51 19.52 10.45
N LYS A 276 -19.46 18.92 11.65
CA LYS A 276 -19.43 19.63 12.95
C LYS A 276 -18.05 19.59 13.61
N SER A 277 -17.04 19.05 12.93
CA SER A 277 -15.67 18.99 13.42
C SER A 277 -14.91 20.28 13.07
N GLY A 278 -13.82 20.52 13.80
CA GLY A 278 -12.86 21.57 13.47
C GLY A 278 -11.44 21.05 13.69
N VAL A 279 -10.51 21.50 12.87
CA VAL A 279 -9.09 21.11 12.97
C VAL A 279 -8.35 22.10 13.87
N ARG A 280 -7.73 21.58 14.93
CA ARG A 280 -6.85 22.37 15.82
C ARG A 280 -5.39 21.98 15.60
N PHE A 281 -4.58 22.93 15.16
CA PHE A 281 -3.14 22.75 15.06
C PHE A 281 -2.47 22.90 16.43
N VAL A 282 -1.68 21.90 16.80
CA VAL A 282 -0.88 21.92 18.02
C VAL A 282 0.58 21.70 17.63
N ARG A 283 1.46 22.62 18.05
CA ARG A 283 2.91 22.44 17.94
C ARG A 283 3.41 21.79 19.21
N GLY A 284 3.95 20.59 19.11
CA GLY A 284 4.47 19.85 20.26
C GLY A 284 5.23 18.60 19.83
N VAL A 285 6.04 18.07 20.75
CA VAL A 285 6.78 16.82 20.55
C VAL A 285 6.17 15.75 21.44
N VAL A 286 5.72 14.66 20.83
CA VAL A 286 5.18 13.50 21.56
C VAL A 286 6.31 12.84 22.35
N LYS A 287 6.13 12.75 23.67
CA LYS A 287 7.06 12.10 24.59
C LYS A 287 6.70 10.62 24.79
N GLU A 288 5.42 10.32 24.90
CA GLU A 288 4.91 8.97 25.17
C GLU A 288 3.45 8.86 24.71
N VAL A 289 3.07 7.66 24.28
CA VAL A 289 1.69 7.30 23.92
C VAL A 289 1.16 6.31 24.97
N LEU A 290 0.01 6.63 25.56
CA LEU A 290 -0.73 5.77 26.47
C LEU A 290 -2.05 5.34 25.79
N PRO A 291 -2.74 4.28 26.23
CA PRO A 291 -3.90 3.72 25.52
C PRO A 291 -5.00 4.71 25.12
N GLU A 292 -5.22 5.76 25.92
CA GLU A 292 -6.32 6.72 25.74
C GLU A 292 -5.86 8.19 25.68
N LYS A 293 -4.55 8.45 25.76
CA LYS A 293 -3.99 9.79 25.74
C LYS A 293 -2.53 9.81 25.31
N ILE A 294 -2.08 10.93 24.76
CA ILE A 294 -0.65 11.18 24.51
C ILE A 294 -0.10 12.17 25.53
N LEU A 295 1.17 12.01 25.85
CA LEU A 295 1.95 12.94 26.66
C LEU A 295 2.91 13.71 25.75
N LEU A 296 2.81 15.04 25.78
CA LEU A 296 3.74 15.92 25.09
C LEU A 296 4.92 16.26 26.00
N SER A 297 6.02 16.74 25.40
CA SER A 297 7.26 17.04 26.10
C SER A 297 7.15 18.23 27.07
N ASP A 298 6.17 19.11 26.85
CA ASP A 298 5.83 20.24 27.73
C ASP A 298 4.95 19.83 28.92
N GLY A 299 4.60 18.54 29.05
CA GLY A 299 3.72 18.02 30.08
C GLY A 299 2.24 18.00 29.71
N THR A 300 1.86 18.55 28.56
CA THR A 300 0.46 18.55 28.10
C THR A 300 -0.03 17.12 27.85
N CYS A 301 -1.19 16.79 28.39
CA CYS A 301 -1.89 15.54 28.16
C CYS A 301 -3.02 15.74 27.16
N VAL A 302 -3.04 14.97 26.07
CA VAL A 302 -4.09 15.06 25.04
C VAL A 302 -4.82 13.72 24.96
N PRO A 303 -6.08 13.62 25.43
CA PRO A 303 -6.87 12.40 25.32
C PRO A 303 -7.22 12.13 23.85
N TYR A 304 -7.45 10.89 23.46
CA TYR A 304 -7.87 10.56 22.09
C TYR A 304 -8.75 9.31 22.04
N GLY A 305 -9.55 9.21 20.98
CA GLY A 305 -10.27 8.00 20.59
C GLY A 305 -9.64 7.32 19.37
N LEU A 306 -8.99 8.11 18.50
CA LEU A 306 -8.22 7.65 17.35
C LEU A 306 -6.90 8.41 17.30
N LEU A 307 -5.78 7.69 17.29
CA LEU A 307 -4.44 8.26 17.16
C LEU A 307 -3.81 7.78 15.85
N VAL A 308 -3.58 8.69 14.91
CA VAL A 308 -2.96 8.38 13.61
C VAL A 308 -1.53 8.90 13.59
N TRP A 309 -0.57 8.02 13.30
CA TRP A 309 0.85 8.33 13.19
C TRP A 309 1.27 8.44 11.72
N SER A 310 1.37 9.66 11.21
CA SER A 310 1.72 9.96 9.82
C SER A 310 3.15 10.50 9.65
N THR A 311 3.90 10.66 10.74
CA THR A 311 5.27 11.18 10.74
C THR A 311 6.35 10.08 10.73
N GLY A 312 7.60 10.48 10.53
CA GLY A 312 8.78 9.62 10.71
C GLY A 312 9.17 8.77 9.54
N VAL A 313 9.52 9.41 8.41
CA VAL A 313 10.20 8.72 7.32
C VAL A 313 11.71 8.80 7.56
N GLY A 314 12.28 7.74 8.12
CA GLY A 314 13.70 7.60 8.39
C GLY A 314 14.17 6.17 8.11
N PRO A 315 15.50 5.93 8.15
CA PRO A 315 16.05 4.61 7.89
C PRO A 315 15.51 3.60 8.90
N SER A 316 15.02 2.46 8.42
CA SER A 316 14.60 1.34 9.25
C SER A 316 15.79 0.73 9.99
N GLU A 317 15.54 -0.01 11.08
CA GLU A 317 16.59 -0.76 11.78
C GLU A 317 17.32 -1.73 10.84
N PHE A 318 16.60 -2.33 9.88
CA PHE A 318 17.21 -3.10 8.79
C PHE A 318 18.27 -2.28 8.04
N VAL A 319 17.93 -1.10 7.53
CA VAL A 319 18.92 -0.25 6.83
C VAL A 319 20.07 0.15 7.72
N LYS A 320 19.84 0.43 9.00
CA LYS A 320 20.91 0.77 9.95
C LYS A 320 21.85 -0.42 10.20
N SER A 321 21.31 -1.63 10.26
CA SER A 321 22.08 -2.87 10.53
C SER A 321 22.98 -3.31 9.39
N LEU A 322 22.72 -2.87 8.16
CA LEU A 322 23.53 -3.24 6.99
C LEU A 322 24.94 -2.63 7.08
N ASP A 323 25.97 -3.45 6.87
CA ASP A 323 27.37 -3.03 6.72
C ASP A 323 27.62 -2.38 5.35
N LEU A 324 26.95 -1.26 5.11
CA LEU A 324 27.02 -0.44 3.91
C LEU A 324 27.24 1.03 4.32
N PRO A 325 27.93 1.83 3.49
CA PRO A 325 28.17 3.24 3.78
C PRO A 325 26.85 3.96 4.02
N LYS A 326 26.86 4.93 4.94
CA LYS A 326 25.67 5.71 5.30
C LYS A 326 25.81 7.16 4.84
N SER A 327 24.69 7.71 4.41
CA SER A 327 24.56 9.15 4.12
C SER A 327 24.26 9.96 5.38
N PRO A 328 24.40 11.30 5.34
CA PRO A 328 23.89 12.18 6.38
C PRO A 328 22.40 11.93 6.62
N GLY A 329 22.05 11.45 7.83
CA GLY A 329 20.68 11.02 8.17
C GLY A 329 20.47 9.50 8.22
N GLY A 330 21.52 8.69 8.00
CA GLY A 330 21.52 7.25 8.29
C GLY A 330 20.90 6.34 7.23
N ARG A 331 20.56 6.87 6.05
CA ARG A 331 20.14 6.09 4.88
C ARG A 331 21.34 5.45 4.18
N ILE A 332 21.12 4.48 3.30
CA ILE A 332 22.19 3.88 2.48
C ILE A 332 22.85 4.97 1.64
N GLY A 333 24.16 5.11 1.80
CA GLY A 333 24.99 6.08 1.10
C GLY A 333 25.21 5.67 -0.35
N VAL A 334 24.83 6.55 -1.27
CA VAL A 334 25.01 6.34 -2.71
C VAL A 334 25.81 7.46 -3.37
N ASP A 335 26.41 7.13 -4.52
CA ASP A 335 27.00 8.10 -5.43
C ASP A 335 25.94 8.80 -6.32
N GLU A 336 26.39 9.64 -7.24
CA GLU A 336 25.54 10.36 -8.20
C GLU A 336 24.72 9.45 -9.14
N TRP A 337 25.06 8.17 -9.17
CA TRP A 337 24.49 7.14 -10.02
C TRP A 337 23.63 6.15 -9.24
N PHE A 338 23.34 6.46 -7.98
CA PHE A 338 22.60 5.60 -7.04
C PHE A 338 23.29 4.26 -6.75
N ARG A 339 24.60 4.16 -7.02
CA ARG A 339 25.42 3.00 -6.68
C ARG A 339 25.91 3.11 -5.25
N VAL A 340 26.05 1.98 -4.57
CA VAL A 340 26.69 1.90 -3.26
C VAL A 340 28.21 1.72 -3.46
N PRO A 341 29.07 2.71 -3.18
CA PRO A 341 30.47 2.67 -3.66
C PRO A 341 31.34 1.54 -3.08
N SER A 342 30.96 0.97 -1.94
CA SER A 342 31.72 -0.08 -1.28
C SER A 342 31.46 -1.48 -1.82
N VAL A 343 30.44 -1.67 -2.67
CA VAL A 343 30.08 -2.98 -3.21
C VAL A 343 29.63 -2.86 -4.66
N GLU A 344 30.14 -3.76 -5.50
CA GLU A 344 29.72 -3.82 -6.91
C GLU A 344 28.28 -4.30 -7.03
N ASP A 345 27.61 -3.85 -8.09
CA ASP A 345 26.25 -4.25 -8.47
C ASP A 345 25.13 -4.00 -7.45
N VAL A 346 25.41 -3.23 -6.39
CA VAL A 346 24.40 -2.79 -5.41
C VAL A 346 23.98 -1.35 -5.66
N PHE A 347 22.67 -1.14 -5.71
CA PHE A 347 22.04 0.16 -5.90
C PHE A 347 21.00 0.39 -4.81
N ALA A 348 20.84 1.64 -4.37
CA ALA A 348 19.79 2.03 -3.44
C ALA A 348 19.00 3.24 -3.98
N LEU A 349 17.68 3.19 -3.82
CA LEU A 349 16.74 4.16 -4.38
C LEU A 349 15.65 4.53 -3.37
N GLY A 350 15.00 5.67 -3.60
CA GLY A 350 13.87 6.13 -2.79
C GLY A 350 14.24 6.43 -1.34
N ASP A 351 13.33 6.14 -0.42
CA ASP A 351 13.45 6.50 1.00
C ASP A 351 14.61 5.78 1.73
N PHE A 352 15.17 4.73 1.11
CA PHE A 352 16.33 4.00 1.62
C PHE A 352 17.67 4.63 1.25
N ALA A 353 17.70 5.57 0.30
CA ALA A 353 18.92 6.13 -0.24
C ALA A 353 19.16 7.59 0.19
N GLY A 354 20.42 7.94 0.35
CA GLY A 354 20.88 9.32 0.48
C GLY A 354 22.26 9.48 -0.16
N PHE A 355 22.51 10.63 -0.76
CA PHE A 355 23.82 10.90 -1.35
C PHE A 355 24.88 11.01 -0.26
N LEU A 356 26.08 10.47 -0.55
CA LEU A 356 27.24 10.64 0.31
C LEU A 356 27.72 12.09 0.31
N GLU A 357 28.31 12.55 1.43
CA GLU A 357 28.83 13.92 1.55
C GLU A 357 29.84 14.27 0.45
N GLN A 358 30.67 13.29 0.04
CA GLN A 358 31.66 13.50 -1.00
C GLN A 358 31.06 13.84 -2.38
N THR A 359 29.77 13.56 -2.60
CA THR A 359 29.09 13.92 -3.85
C THR A 359 28.74 15.40 -3.93
N GLY A 360 28.79 16.14 -2.80
CA GLY A 360 28.35 17.54 -2.74
C GLY A 360 26.86 17.75 -2.98
N ARG A 361 26.05 16.69 -3.10
CA ARG A 361 24.60 16.78 -3.33
C ARG A 361 23.82 16.89 -2.01
N PRO A 362 22.72 17.66 -1.99
CA PRO A 362 21.89 17.77 -0.80
C PRO A 362 21.13 16.47 -0.51
N VAL A 363 20.80 16.24 0.76
CA VAL A 363 19.91 15.16 1.17
C VAL A 363 18.52 15.41 0.57
N LEU A 364 18.06 14.47 -0.26
CA LEU A 364 16.74 14.57 -0.87
C LEU A 364 15.63 14.18 0.13
N PRO A 365 14.47 14.87 0.09
CA PRO A 365 13.34 14.52 0.94
C PRO A 365 12.75 13.15 0.55
N ALA A 366 12.20 12.44 1.54
CA ALA A 366 11.56 11.15 1.34
C ALA A 366 10.16 11.31 0.73
N LEU A 367 10.10 11.48 -0.58
CA LEU A 367 8.87 11.73 -1.34
C LEU A 367 8.73 10.76 -2.49
N ALA A 368 7.48 10.40 -2.82
CA ALA A 368 7.15 9.60 -4.00
C ALA A 368 7.71 10.22 -5.29
N GLN A 369 7.64 11.54 -5.43
CA GLN A 369 8.20 12.27 -6.57
C GLN A 369 9.73 12.11 -6.67
N VAL A 370 10.45 12.17 -5.55
CA VAL A 370 11.91 11.94 -5.52
C VAL A 370 12.23 10.50 -5.91
N SER A 371 11.47 9.53 -5.40
CA SER A 371 11.58 8.12 -5.79
C SER A 371 11.36 7.91 -7.29
N PHE A 372 10.43 8.65 -7.88
CA PHE A 372 10.11 8.56 -9.31
C PHE A 372 11.15 9.25 -10.20
N LEU A 373 11.59 10.45 -9.80
CA LEU A 373 12.52 11.29 -10.56
C LEU A 373 13.98 10.86 -10.41
N GLY A 374 14.38 10.25 -9.28
CA GLY A 374 15.73 9.70 -9.11
C GLY A 374 16.11 8.71 -10.21
N LEU A 375 15.14 7.95 -10.72
CA LEU A 375 15.31 7.05 -11.87
C LEU A 375 15.41 7.77 -13.23
N LEU A 376 14.90 8.99 -13.36
CA LEU A 376 14.96 9.82 -14.57
C LEU A 376 16.25 10.68 -14.62
N PHE A 377 16.77 11.07 -13.46
CA PHE A 377 17.93 11.96 -13.33
C PHE A 377 19.25 11.25 -13.00
N ALA A 378 19.29 9.91 -12.97
CA ALA A 378 20.55 9.20 -13.15
C ALA A 378 21.18 9.76 -14.45
N PRO A 379 22.30 10.50 -14.38
CA PRO A 379 22.76 11.27 -15.54
C PRO A 379 22.95 10.32 -16.73
N GLN A 380 22.77 10.79 -17.96
CA GLN A 380 23.08 9.94 -19.11
C GLN A 380 24.60 9.96 -19.29
N THR A 381 25.32 8.92 -18.87
CA THR A 381 26.69 8.74 -19.40
C THR A 381 26.59 8.46 -20.89
N LYS A 382 27.30 9.28 -21.67
CA LYS A 382 27.68 8.98 -23.06
C LYS A 382 28.33 7.61 -23.17
#